data_AF-A0A3D0H0Q9-F1
#
_entry.id   AF-A0A3D0H0Q9-F1
#
_cell.length_a   1.000
_cell.length_b   1.000
_cell.length_c   1.000
_cell.angle_alpha   90.00
_cell.angle_beta   90.00
_cell.angle_gamma   90.00
#
_symmetry.space_group_name_H-M   'P 1'
#
loop_
_entity.id
_entity.type
_entity.pdbx_description
1 polymer ?
#
loop_
_entity_poly.entity_id
_entity_poly.type
_entity_poly.pdbx_seq_one_letter_code
_entity_poly.pdbx_strand_id
1 'polypeptide(L)'
;RWVAPELVAYGTLLACVEMLSNGITTVCDGYFFEEHAARVMLESGMRAVLGQGILDFPTPDQPDPTRMRDRAEEFLERFPPSRGRLRPSLCCHAPYTCSADTLRWVKDLCRQHGMLFQIHLSETAAEVRELQQRYGERPALFLRRLGVLDEATLCAHGVWLDSAEIQCLAEHRVALVHTPESNMKLASGIAPLPSMLMAGLRV
;
A
#
# COMPACT_ATOMS: atom_id res chain seq x y z
N ARG A 1 -8.14 -10.02 -16.80
CA ARG A 1 -8.50 -11.26 -17.55
C ARG A 1 -7.87 -12.52 -16.94
N TRP A 2 -6.68 -12.45 -16.35
CA TRP A 2 -6.00 -13.61 -15.74
C TRP A 2 -6.09 -13.67 -14.20
N VAL A 3 -6.25 -12.53 -13.54
CA VAL A 3 -6.42 -12.49 -12.08
C VAL A 3 -7.89 -12.74 -11.74
N ALA A 4 -8.14 -13.77 -10.92
CA ALA A 4 -9.45 -14.22 -10.47
C ALA A 4 -9.33 -14.74 -9.02
N PRO A 5 -10.45 -14.86 -8.28
CA PRO A 5 -10.43 -15.28 -6.88
C PRO A 5 -9.65 -16.57 -6.60
N GLU A 6 -9.79 -17.56 -7.47
CA GLU A 6 -9.13 -18.86 -7.33
C GLU A 6 -7.61 -18.76 -7.52
N LEU A 7 -7.15 -17.93 -8.47
CA LEU A 7 -5.72 -17.66 -8.65
C LEU A 7 -5.13 -16.96 -7.43
N VAL A 8 -5.85 -15.98 -6.87
CA VAL A 8 -5.42 -15.29 -5.64
C VAL A 8 -5.32 -16.29 -4.49
N ALA A 9 -6.33 -17.16 -4.29
CA ALA A 9 -6.29 -18.15 -3.23
C ALA A 9 -5.08 -19.11 -3.34
N TYR A 10 -4.82 -19.68 -4.52
CA TYR A 10 -3.67 -20.57 -4.70
C TYR A 10 -2.33 -19.83 -4.62
N GLY A 11 -2.25 -18.62 -5.18
CA GLY A 11 -1.05 -17.78 -5.10
C GLY A 11 -0.72 -17.39 -3.66
N THR A 12 -1.72 -16.97 -2.89
CA THR A 12 -1.57 -16.64 -1.46
C THR A 12 -1.18 -17.88 -0.67
N LEU A 13 -1.73 -19.06 -0.96
CA LEU A 13 -1.35 -20.30 -0.27
C LEU A 13 0.12 -20.63 -0.51
N LEU A 14 0.57 -20.55 -1.77
CA LEU A 14 1.98 -20.73 -2.12
C LEU A 14 2.87 -19.75 -1.36
N ALA A 15 2.50 -18.46 -1.37
CA ALA A 15 3.23 -17.42 -0.65
C ALA A 15 3.26 -17.68 0.87
N CYS A 16 2.16 -18.16 1.47
CA CYS A 16 2.13 -18.54 2.89
C CYS A 16 3.12 -19.66 3.20
N VAL A 17 3.16 -20.70 2.36
CA VAL A 17 4.09 -21.83 2.54
C VAL A 17 5.53 -21.36 2.44
N GLU A 18 5.86 -20.54 1.43
CA GLU A 18 7.19 -19.98 1.25
C GLU A 18 7.60 -19.12 2.44
N MET A 19 6.76 -18.17 2.84
CA MET A 19 7.03 -17.24 3.94
C MET A 19 7.21 -17.96 5.28
N LEU A 20 6.27 -18.84 5.64
CA LEU A 20 6.32 -19.57 6.91
C LEU A 20 7.53 -20.52 6.98
N SER A 21 7.88 -21.16 5.86
CA SER A 21 9.07 -22.02 5.78
C SER A 21 10.38 -21.24 5.94
N ASN A 22 10.35 -19.93 5.71
CA ASN A 22 11.49 -19.02 5.89
C ASN A 22 11.38 -18.15 7.16
N GLY A 23 10.48 -18.50 8.10
CA GLY A 23 10.37 -17.82 9.40
C GLY A 23 9.66 -16.47 9.36
N ILE A 24 9.05 -16.08 8.24
CA ILE A 24 8.22 -14.87 8.15
C ILE A 24 6.86 -15.17 8.78
N THR A 25 6.55 -14.45 9.87
CA THR A 25 5.32 -14.69 10.66
C THR A 25 4.27 -13.61 10.46
N THR A 26 4.65 -12.46 9.90
CA THR A 26 3.74 -11.33 9.62
C THR A 26 4.03 -10.75 8.24
N VAL A 27 2.98 -10.47 7.47
CA VAL A 27 3.05 -9.87 6.13
C VAL A 27 2.12 -8.66 6.01
N CYS A 28 2.49 -7.71 5.15
CA CYS A 28 1.60 -6.65 4.69
C CYS A 28 1.35 -6.91 3.20
N ASP A 29 0.10 -7.22 2.84
CA ASP A 29 -0.31 -7.54 1.48
C ASP A 29 -1.09 -6.37 0.86
N GLY A 30 -1.05 -6.29 -0.46
CA GLY A 30 -1.58 -5.18 -1.25
C GLY A 30 -1.94 -5.63 -2.67
N TYR A 31 -3.04 -6.34 -2.82
CA TYR A 31 -3.45 -6.96 -4.07
C TYR A 31 -4.97 -6.85 -4.33
N PHE A 32 -5.48 -7.60 -5.30
CA PHE A 32 -6.90 -7.68 -5.64
C PHE A 32 -7.55 -8.92 -4.99
N PHE A 33 -8.87 -8.91 -4.80
CA PHE A 33 -9.62 -10.01 -4.16
C PHE A 33 -9.08 -10.37 -2.76
N GLU A 34 -8.72 -9.36 -1.96
CA GLU A 34 -8.05 -9.54 -0.67
C GLU A 34 -8.87 -10.29 0.38
N GLU A 35 -10.20 -10.38 0.24
CA GLU A 35 -11.03 -11.25 1.08
C GLU A 35 -10.73 -12.74 0.85
N HIS A 36 -10.27 -13.12 -0.34
CA HIS A 36 -9.84 -14.49 -0.64
C HIS A 36 -8.45 -14.76 -0.05
N ALA A 37 -7.51 -13.81 -0.21
CA ALA A 37 -6.20 -13.88 0.44
C ALA A 37 -6.34 -13.97 1.97
N ALA A 38 -7.23 -13.16 2.57
CA ALA A 38 -7.49 -13.16 4.00
C ALA A 38 -7.98 -14.51 4.53
N ARG A 39 -8.85 -15.21 3.79
CA ARG A 39 -9.31 -16.57 4.19
C ARG A 39 -8.16 -17.57 4.19
N VAL A 40 -7.34 -17.56 3.14
CA VAL A 40 -6.16 -18.44 3.05
C VAL A 40 -5.15 -18.15 4.15
N MET A 41 -4.83 -16.87 4.41
CA MET A 41 -3.92 -16.48 5.49
C MET A 41 -4.47 -16.81 6.88
N LEU A 42 -5.80 -16.77 7.05
CA LEU A 42 -6.44 -17.16 8.31
C LEU A 42 -6.24 -18.66 8.58
N GLU A 43 -6.44 -19.48 7.56
CA GLU A 43 -6.29 -20.94 7.60
C GLU A 43 -4.83 -21.37 7.75
N SER A 44 -3.90 -20.68 7.08
CA SER A 44 -2.46 -20.97 7.18
C SER A 44 -1.86 -20.64 8.55
N GLY A 45 -2.57 -19.84 9.36
CA GLY A 45 -2.09 -19.40 10.67
C GLY A 45 -1.24 -18.12 10.63
N MET A 46 -1.02 -17.52 9.45
CA MET A 46 -0.26 -16.28 9.32
C MET A 46 -0.91 -15.08 10.03
N ARG A 47 -0.08 -14.11 10.41
CA ARG A 47 -0.52 -12.76 10.76
C ARG A 47 -0.39 -11.87 9.53
N ALA A 48 -1.38 -11.03 9.26
CA ALA A 48 -1.29 -10.13 8.11
C ALA A 48 -2.06 -8.82 8.27
N VAL A 49 -1.60 -7.82 7.54
CA VAL A 49 -2.37 -6.63 7.18
C VAL A 49 -2.68 -6.77 5.69
N LEU A 50 -3.95 -6.78 5.30
CA LEU A 50 -4.37 -7.05 3.91
C LEU A 50 -5.01 -5.80 3.32
N GLY A 51 -4.44 -5.30 2.22
CA GLY A 51 -4.79 -4.02 1.62
C GLY A 51 -5.50 -4.18 0.29
N GLN A 52 -6.82 -4.00 0.26
CA GLN A 52 -7.56 -4.04 -1.00
C GLN A 52 -7.04 -2.97 -1.94
N GLY A 53 -6.57 -3.39 -3.12
CA GLY A 53 -6.02 -2.53 -4.15
C GLY A 53 -7.07 -1.59 -4.73
N ILE A 54 -6.74 -0.29 -4.78
CA ILE A 54 -7.57 0.81 -5.27
C ILE A 54 -6.81 1.55 -6.37
N LEU A 55 -7.46 1.71 -7.54
CA LEU A 55 -6.93 2.43 -8.71
C LEU A 55 -8.06 3.19 -9.43
N ASP A 56 -7.75 4.29 -10.12
CA ASP A 56 -8.73 5.09 -10.87
C ASP A 56 -9.07 4.54 -12.27
N PHE A 57 -8.62 3.31 -12.56
CA PHE A 57 -8.87 2.62 -13.82
C PHE A 57 -9.26 1.16 -13.58
N PRO A 58 -9.83 0.46 -14.58
CA PRO A 58 -10.40 -0.87 -14.37
C PRO A 58 -9.41 -1.84 -13.75
N THR A 59 -9.86 -2.55 -12.72
CA THR A 59 -9.11 -3.58 -11.99
C THR A 59 -9.74 -4.95 -12.21
N PRO A 60 -9.02 -6.06 -11.92
CA PRO A 60 -9.58 -7.40 -12.07
C PRO A 60 -10.84 -7.68 -11.24
N ASP A 61 -10.96 -7.08 -10.06
CA ASP A 61 -12.07 -7.26 -9.13
C ASP A 61 -13.09 -6.11 -9.13
N GLN A 62 -12.74 -4.96 -9.73
CA GLN A 62 -13.69 -3.91 -10.07
C GLN A 62 -13.42 -3.33 -11.48
N PRO A 63 -14.12 -3.84 -12.51
CA PRO A 63 -13.98 -3.34 -13.88
C PRO A 63 -14.56 -1.94 -14.11
N ASP A 64 -15.47 -1.47 -13.25
CA ASP A 64 -16.04 -0.11 -13.31
C ASP A 64 -15.38 0.78 -12.23
N PRO A 65 -14.44 1.67 -12.60
CA PRO A 65 -13.70 2.49 -11.64
C PRO A 65 -14.60 3.43 -10.83
N THR A 66 -15.78 3.78 -11.35
CA THR A 66 -16.73 4.66 -10.63
C THR A 66 -17.30 3.98 -9.38
N ARG A 67 -17.22 2.65 -9.32
CA ARG A 67 -17.72 1.80 -8.24
C ARG A 67 -16.61 1.27 -7.33
N MET A 68 -15.45 1.91 -7.35
CA MET A 68 -14.29 1.50 -6.55
C MET A 68 -14.54 1.66 -5.04
N ARG A 69 -15.38 2.62 -4.63
CA ARG A 69 -15.83 2.73 -3.24
C ARG A 69 -16.67 1.53 -2.81
N ASP A 70 -17.65 1.13 -3.63
CA ASP A 70 -18.47 -0.07 -3.37
C ASP A 70 -17.57 -1.30 -3.17
N ARG A 71 -16.50 -1.43 -3.98
CA ARG A 71 -15.55 -2.54 -3.88
C ARG A 71 -14.77 -2.52 -2.56
N ALA A 72 -14.33 -1.34 -2.11
CA ALA A 72 -13.67 -1.19 -0.82
C ALA A 72 -14.61 -1.56 0.35
N GLU A 73 -15.87 -1.11 0.31
CA GLU A 73 -16.88 -1.43 1.32
C GLU A 73 -17.19 -2.94 1.34
N GLU A 74 -17.38 -3.57 0.17
CA GLU A 74 -17.60 -5.01 0.04
C GLU A 74 -16.43 -5.83 0.61
N PHE A 75 -15.19 -5.41 0.37
CA PHE A 75 -14.01 -6.04 0.98
C PHE A 75 -14.08 -6.00 2.51
N LEU A 76 -14.41 -4.84 3.09
CA LEU A 76 -14.51 -4.68 4.54
C LEU A 76 -15.63 -5.53 5.14
N GLU A 77 -16.78 -5.61 4.47
CA GLU A 77 -17.91 -6.46 4.87
C GLU A 77 -17.57 -7.95 4.82
N ARG A 78 -16.79 -8.37 3.82
CA ARG A 78 -16.41 -9.78 3.61
C ARG A 78 -15.16 -10.20 4.36
N PHE A 79 -14.46 -9.26 4.99
CA PHE A 79 -13.22 -9.54 5.70
C PHE A 79 -13.46 -10.53 6.86
N PRO A 80 -12.74 -11.65 6.92
CA PRO A 80 -13.06 -12.70 7.87
C PRO A 80 -12.71 -12.29 9.31
N PRO A 81 -13.52 -12.66 10.31
CA PRO A 81 -13.17 -12.46 11.71
C PRO A 81 -11.92 -13.28 12.07
N SER A 82 -10.88 -12.60 12.57
CA SER A 82 -9.55 -13.19 12.71
C SER A 82 -9.01 -13.24 14.15
N ARG A 83 -9.82 -12.83 15.14
CA ARG A 83 -9.39 -12.62 16.55
C ARG A 83 -8.11 -11.78 16.66
N GLY A 84 -7.92 -10.83 15.74
CA GLY A 84 -6.78 -9.90 15.72
C GLY A 84 -5.52 -10.41 15.01
N ARG A 85 -5.52 -11.62 14.42
CA ARG A 85 -4.39 -12.09 13.59
C ARG A 85 -4.34 -11.40 12.23
N LEU A 86 -5.49 -11.11 11.64
CA LEU A 86 -5.58 -10.40 10.37
C LEU A 86 -6.19 -9.03 10.59
N ARG A 87 -5.67 -8.01 9.92
CA ARG A 87 -6.20 -6.64 9.94
C ARG A 87 -6.51 -6.18 8.51
N PRO A 88 -7.70 -5.63 8.25
CA PRO A 88 -7.99 -5.00 6.97
C PRO A 88 -7.24 -3.67 6.83
N SER A 89 -7.00 -3.28 5.58
CA SER A 89 -6.46 -1.98 5.16
C SER A 89 -6.89 -1.70 3.73
N LEU A 90 -6.59 -0.51 3.23
CA LEU A 90 -6.78 -0.16 1.82
C LEU A 90 -5.46 0.29 1.22
N CYS A 91 -5.20 -0.13 -0.01
CA CYS A 91 -3.97 0.14 -0.73
C CYS A 91 -4.25 0.94 -2.00
N CYS A 92 -4.06 2.25 -1.94
CA CYS A 92 -4.00 3.04 -3.17
C CYS A 92 -2.70 2.68 -3.89
N HIS A 93 -2.76 2.33 -5.17
CA HIS A 93 -1.56 1.87 -5.88
C HIS A 93 -0.43 2.90 -5.80
N ALA A 94 -0.63 4.12 -6.32
CA ALA A 94 0.37 5.18 -6.29
C ALA A 94 -0.26 6.56 -6.56
N PRO A 95 0.38 7.68 -6.18
CA PRO A 95 -0.15 9.03 -6.39
C PRO A 95 -0.41 9.40 -7.86
N TYR A 96 0.26 8.75 -8.82
CA TYR A 96 0.05 8.99 -10.25
C TYR A 96 -1.15 8.19 -10.81
N THR A 97 -1.57 7.13 -10.13
CA THR A 97 -2.69 6.24 -10.53
C THR A 97 -3.97 6.45 -9.74
N CYS A 98 -3.93 7.26 -8.68
CA CYS A 98 -5.05 7.58 -7.80
C CYS A 98 -5.17 9.11 -7.71
N SER A 99 -6.31 9.65 -8.10
CA SER A 99 -6.61 11.08 -8.04
C SER A 99 -6.61 11.60 -6.60
N ALA A 100 -6.52 12.93 -6.46
CA ALA A 100 -6.61 13.59 -5.16
C ALA A 100 -7.89 13.22 -4.40
N ASP A 101 -9.01 13.06 -5.11
CA ASP A 101 -10.28 12.68 -4.50
C ASP A 101 -10.25 11.22 -4.05
N THR A 102 -9.68 10.32 -4.87
CA THR A 102 -9.46 8.92 -4.49
C THR A 102 -8.62 8.78 -3.24
N LEU A 103 -7.47 9.45 -3.22
CA LEU A 103 -6.55 9.41 -2.07
C LEU A 103 -7.21 9.91 -0.79
N ARG A 104 -7.98 11.01 -0.87
CA ARG A 104 -8.68 11.55 0.30
C ARG A 104 -9.74 10.59 0.82
N TRP A 105 -10.62 10.09 -0.04
CA TRP A 105 -11.70 9.27 0.47
C TRP A 105 -11.24 7.92 0.99
N VAL A 106 -10.22 7.31 0.38
CA VAL A 106 -9.64 6.06 0.88
C VAL A 106 -9.02 6.31 2.25
N LYS A 107 -8.28 7.43 2.41
CA LYS A 107 -7.71 7.79 3.70
C LYS A 107 -8.78 8.01 4.77
N ASP A 108 -9.84 8.73 4.44
CA ASP A 108 -10.94 8.99 5.36
C ASP A 108 -11.62 7.68 5.79
N LEU A 109 -11.82 6.74 4.86
CA LEU A 109 -12.36 5.42 5.17
C LEU A 109 -11.39 4.62 6.08
N CYS A 110 -10.08 4.66 5.82
CA CYS A 110 -9.10 4.04 6.71
C CYS A 110 -9.17 4.65 8.13
N ARG A 111 -9.29 5.96 8.26
CA ARG A 111 -9.42 6.64 9.57
C ARG A 111 -10.70 6.24 10.30
N GLN A 112 -11.83 6.21 9.61
CA GLN A 112 -13.14 5.83 10.18
C GLN A 112 -13.10 4.41 10.79
N HIS A 113 -12.36 3.49 10.17
CA HIS A 113 -12.25 2.10 10.61
C HIS A 113 -10.96 1.81 11.42
N GLY A 114 -10.12 2.81 11.70
CA GLY A 114 -8.85 2.63 12.41
C GLY A 114 -7.85 1.71 11.68
N MET A 115 -7.86 1.71 10.36
CA MET A 115 -7.04 0.87 9.50
C MET A 115 -5.79 1.59 8.99
N LEU A 116 -4.82 0.81 8.51
CA LEU A 116 -3.70 1.37 7.76
C LEU A 116 -4.14 1.84 6.38
N PHE A 117 -3.53 2.93 5.92
CA PHE A 117 -3.55 3.40 4.54
C PHE A 117 -2.20 3.05 3.90
N GLN A 118 -2.22 2.22 2.87
CA GLN A 118 -1.02 1.78 2.16
C GLN A 118 -0.90 2.48 0.80
N ILE A 119 0.31 2.82 0.38
CA ILE A 119 0.58 3.43 -0.95
C ILE A 119 2.04 3.25 -1.40
N HIS A 120 2.29 3.02 -2.69
CA HIS A 120 3.65 3.15 -3.25
C HIS A 120 4.03 4.63 -3.38
N LEU A 121 5.25 5.01 -3.00
CA LEU A 121 5.66 6.40 -2.97
C LEU A 121 7.09 6.60 -3.48
N SER A 122 7.25 7.48 -4.47
CA SER A 122 8.55 7.90 -5.00
C SER A 122 9.43 6.71 -5.38
N GLU A 123 8.86 5.70 -6.02
CA GLU A 123 9.56 4.49 -6.44
C GLU A 123 10.53 4.80 -7.58
N THR A 124 10.10 5.61 -8.55
CA THR A 124 10.90 5.90 -9.76
C THR A 124 11.07 7.40 -9.99
N ALA A 125 12.15 7.78 -10.67
CA ALA A 125 12.34 9.17 -11.09
C ALA A 125 11.24 9.65 -12.05
N ALA A 126 10.62 8.73 -12.79
CA ALA A 126 9.53 9.03 -13.72
C ALA A 126 8.26 9.45 -12.96
N GLU A 127 7.89 8.70 -11.92
CA GLU A 127 6.80 9.06 -11.01
C GLU A 127 6.99 10.48 -10.45
N VAL A 128 8.17 10.77 -9.90
CA VAL A 128 8.46 12.09 -9.31
C VAL A 128 8.26 13.20 -10.34
N ARG A 129 8.79 13.02 -11.57
CA ARG A 129 8.61 14.01 -12.65
C ARG A 129 7.15 14.18 -13.05
N GLU A 130 6.39 13.09 -13.13
CA GLU A 130 4.97 13.13 -13.46
C GLU A 130 4.17 13.93 -12.44
N LEU A 131 4.37 13.66 -11.14
CA LEU A 131 3.69 14.40 -10.07
C LEU A 131 4.08 15.88 -10.06
N GLN A 132 5.36 16.19 -10.30
CA GLN A 132 5.82 17.58 -10.42
C GLN A 132 5.17 18.29 -11.61
N GLN A 133 5.02 17.62 -12.76
CA GLN A 133 4.35 18.20 -13.93
C GLN A 133 2.85 18.39 -13.70
N ARG A 134 2.19 17.41 -13.09
CA ARG A 134 0.73 17.40 -12.92
C ARG A 134 0.25 18.31 -11.78
N TYR A 135 1.02 18.41 -10.69
CA TYR A 135 0.60 19.09 -9.47
C TYR A 135 1.58 20.15 -8.97
N GLY A 136 2.74 20.32 -9.61
CA GLY A 136 3.77 21.28 -9.17
C GLY A 136 4.50 20.86 -7.89
N GLU A 137 4.29 19.63 -7.41
CA GLU A 137 4.80 19.14 -6.12
C GLU A 137 5.41 17.75 -6.27
N ARG A 138 6.34 17.43 -5.36
CA ARG A 138 6.89 16.08 -5.24
C ARG A 138 5.90 15.16 -4.51
N PRO A 139 5.96 13.83 -4.72
CA PRO A 139 4.94 12.91 -4.24
C PRO A 139 4.60 13.03 -2.75
N ALA A 140 5.59 13.08 -1.83
CA ALA A 140 5.28 13.15 -0.40
C ALA A 140 4.66 14.50 0.00
N LEU A 141 5.09 15.60 -0.62
CA LEU A 141 4.53 16.94 -0.37
C LEU A 141 3.11 17.07 -0.92
N PHE A 142 2.84 16.45 -2.06
CA PHE A 142 1.50 16.32 -2.60
C PHE A 142 0.58 15.57 -1.62
N LEU A 143 1.01 14.40 -1.12
CA LEU A 143 0.23 13.65 -0.12
C LEU A 143 0.02 14.43 1.18
N ARG A 144 1.01 15.21 1.63
CA ARG A 144 0.86 16.12 2.77
C ARG A 144 -0.26 17.13 2.52
N ARG A 145 -0.26 17.80 1.36
CA ARG A 145 -1.29 18.78 1.01
C ARG A 145 -2.69 18.18 0.98
N LEU A 146 -2.81 16.91 0.58
CA LEU A 146 -4.08 16.18 0.62
C LEU A 146 -4.52 15.81 2.05
N GLY A 147 -3.64 15.91 3.05
CA GLY A 147 -3.93 15.55 4.42
C GLY A 147 -3.98 14.03 4.64
N VAL A 148 -3.23 13.24 3.85
CA VAL A 148 -3.25 11.77 3.93
C VAL A 148 -2.03 11.14 4.60
N LEU A 149 -1.14 11.96 5.14
CA LEU A 149 0.03 11.51 5.91
C LEU A 149 -0.27 11.60 7.41
N ASP A 150 -0.12 10.47 8.10
CA ASP A 150 -0.13 10.34 9.56
C ASP A 150 0.52 9.01 9.97
N GLU A 151 0.50 8.66 11.26
CA GLU A 151 1.07 7.43 11.81
C GLU A 151 0.42 6.13 11.29
N ALA A 152 -0.76 6.22 10.69
CA ALA A 152 -1.48 5.11 10.06
C ALA A 152 -1.25 5.06 8.54
N THR A 153 -0.30 5.82 8.01
CA THR A 153 0.13 5.75 6.61
C THR A 153 1.41 4.92 6.47
N LEU A 154 1.36 3.93 5.57
CA LEU A 154 2.46 3.05 5.22
C LEU A 154 2.83 3.26 3.75
N CYS A 155 4.05 3.75 3.51
CA CYS A 155 4.54 4.03 2.17
C CYS A 155 5.57 2.99 1.74
N ALA A 156 5.43 2.42 0.55
CA ALA A 156 6.43 1.50 0.00
C ALA A 156 7.46 2.23 -0.87
N HIS A 157 8.68 1.67 -0.93
CA HIS A 157 9.83 2.13 -1.73
C HIS A 157 10.57 3.35 -1.18
N GLY A 158 10.09 4.56 -1.45
CA GLY A 158 10.77 5.81 -1.09
C GLY A 158 12.13 6.03 -1.76
N VAL A 159 12.35 5.47 -2.95
CA VAL A 159 13.67 5.48 -3.61
C VAL A 159 14.14 6.89 -3.94
N TRP A 160 13.24 7.73 -4.45
CA TRP A 160 13.55 9.06 -4.97
C TRP A 160 13.15 10.18 -4.03
N LEU A 161 12.99 9.92 -2.73
CA LEU A 161 12.68 10.96 -1.75
C LEU A 161 13.86 11.93 -1.60
N ASP A 162 13.55 13.24 -1.58
CA ASP A 162 14.54 14.26 -1.20
C ASP A 162 14.51 14.55 0.32
N SER A 163 15.39 15.43 0.78
CA SER A 163 15.49 15.79 2.20
C SER A 163 14.21 16.43 2.75
N ALA A 164 13.49 17.22 1.95
CA ALA A 164 12.25 17.86 2.37
C ALA A 164 11.10 16.85 2.48
N GLU A 165 11.03 15.89 1.56
CA GLU A 165 10.08 14.78 1.62
C GLU A 165 10.35 13.86 2.80
N ILE A 166 11.61 13.50 3.06
CA ILE A 166 11.99 12.68 4.22
C ILE A 166 11.57 13.37 5.53
N GLN A 167 11.88 14.66 5.68
CA GLN A 167 11.51 15.43 6.86
C GLN A 167 9.98 15.51 7.02
N CYS A 168 9.26 15.77 5.92
CA CYS A 168 7.79 15.79 5.90
C CYS A 168 7.20 14.47 6.40
N LEU A 169 7.68 13.33 5.90
CA LEU A 169 7.20 12.01 6.32
C LEU A 169 7.50 11.73 7.80
N ALA A 170 8.69 12.12 8.27
CA ALA A 170 9.09 11.95 9.67
C ALA A 170 8.23 12.78 10.62
N GLU A 171 7.95 14.05 10.28
CA GLU A 171 7.07 14.94 11.05
C GLU A 171 5.65 14.38 11.20
N HIS A 172 5.15 13.71 10.15
CA HIS A 172 3.83 13.06 10.14
C HIS A 172 3.86 11.62 10.67
N ARG A 173 5.02 11.15 11.17
CA ARG A 173 5.20 9.81 11.75
C ARG A 173 4.84 8.67 10.79
N VAL A 174 4.97 8.91 9.49
CA VAL A 174 4.73 7.92 8.45
C VAL A 174 5.75 6.79 8.58
N ALA A 175 5.36 5.58 8.19
CA ALA A 175 6.27 4.46 8.07
C ALA A 175 6.60 4.19 6.60
N LEU A 176 7.86 3.83 6.33
CA LEU A 176 8.33 3.44 5.02
C LEU A 176 8.64 1.94 5.00
N VAL A 177 8.36 1.26 3.90
CA VAL A 177 8.78 -0.13 3.65
C VAL A 177 9.93 -0.11 2.65
N HIS A 178 11.12 -0.50 3.09
CA HIS A 178 12.27 -0.63 2.21
C HIS A 178 12.28 -1.97 1.46
N THR A 179 12.30 -1.92 0.13
CA THR A 179 12.20 -3.09 -0.78
C THR A 179 13.44 -3.21 -1.70
N PRO A 180 14.65 -3.43 -1.14
CA PRO A 180 15.91 -3.27 -1.88
C PRO A 180 16.03 -4.18 -3.10
N GLU A 181 15.66 -5.46 -2.98
CA GLU A 181 15.77 -6.42 -4.08
C GLU A 181 14.87 -6.06 -5.27
N SER A 182 13.63 -5.64 -4.98
CA SER A 182 12.69 -5.16 -6.01
C SER A 182 13.24 -3.91 -6.70
N ASN A 183 13.70 -2.92 -5.91
CA ASN A 183 14.27 -1.67 -6.42
C ASN A 183 15.50 -1.92 -7.32
N MET A 184 16.37 -2.86 -6.95
CA MET A 184 17.52 -3.24 -7.77
C MET A 184 17.09 -3.98 -9.04
N LYS A 185 16.16 -4.94 -8.93
CA LYS A 185 15.70 -5.74 -10.05
C LYS A 185 15.01 -4.91 -11.13
N LEU A 186 14.24 -3.90 -10.73
CA LEU A 186 13.50 -3.02 -11.63
C LEU A 186 14.31 -1.79 -12.07
N ALA A 187 15.55 -1.65 -11.61
CA ALA A 187 16.37 -0.46 -11.80
C ALA A 187 15.67 0.84 -11.33
N SER A 188 14.83 0.74 -10.29
CA SER A 188 14.14 1.88 -9.69
C SER A 188 15.13 2.84 -9.03
N GLY A 189 16.17 2.30 -8.37
CA GLY A 189 17.27 3.06 -7.77
C GLY A 189 17.65 2.56 -6.37
N ILE A 190 18.38 3.41 -5.62
CA ILE A 190 18.82 3.11 -4.25
C ILE A 190 18.14 4.10 -3.31
N ALA A 191 17.31 3.59 -2.41
CA ALA A 191 16.64 4.43 -1.42
C ALA A 191 17.66 5.08 -0.46
N PRO A 192 17.51 6.37 -0.09
CA PRO A 192 18.43 7.08 0.80
C PRO A 192 18.23 6.69 2.27
N LEU A 193 18.36 5.39 2.57
CA LEU A 193 18.10 4.78 3.87
C LEU A 193 18.87 5.46 5.03
N PRO A 194 20.17 5.81 4.92
CA PRO A 194 20.85 6.52 5.98
C PRO A 194 20.18 7.85 6.36
N SER A 195 19.76 8.63 5.35
CA SER A 195 19.08 9.91 5.56
C SER A 195 17.70 9.73 6.20
N MET A 196 16.95 8.69 5.80
CA MET A 196 15.65 8.35 6.39
C MET A 196 15.80 8.01 7.88
N LEU A 197 16.76 7.14 8.22
CA LEU A 197 17.01 6.73 9.61
C LEU A 197 17.50 7.90 10.47
N MET A 198 18.39 8.76 9.95
CA MET A 198 18.88 9.95 10.67
C MET A 198 17.76 10.96 10.94
N ALA A 199 16.77 11.08 10.05
CA ALA A 199 15.61 11.93 10.25
C ALA A 199 14.58 11.35 11.25
N GLY A 200 14.80 10.13 11.75
CA GLY A 200 13.87 9.46 12.66
C GLY A 200 12.65 8.83 11.98
N LEU A 201 12.69 8.66 10.65
CA LEU A 201 11.63 7.96 9.92
C LEU A 201 11.62 6.47 10.32
N ARG A 202 10.44 5.92 10.57
CA ARG A 202 10.28 4.48 10.77
C ARG A 202 10.42 3.77 9.42
N VAL A 203 11.43 2.91 9.28
CA VAL A 203 11.70 2.10 8.08
C VAL A 203 11.73 0.62 8.43
#